data_AF-A0A2T1K4B4-F1
#
_entry.id   AF-A0A2T1K4B4-F1
#
_cell.length_a   1.000
_cell.length_b   1.000
_cell.length_c   1.000
_cell.angle_alpha   90.00
_cell.angle_beta   90.00
_cell.angle_gamma   90.00
#
_symmetry.space_group_name_H-M   'P 1'
#
loop_
_entity.id
_entity.type
_entity.pdbx_description
1 polymer ?
#
loop_
_entity_poly.entity_id
_entity_poly.type
_entity_poly.pdbx_seq_one_letter_code
_entity_poly.pdbx_strand_id
1 'polypeptide(L)'
;MHDLTTDTSAALANIDSISLGLGGGGGDFPEEGIHATKEAALGASWRPGSARFIIALGDATFKESDGSTLADAKAALDSSGATFIGIDYNGMTRTSWGGIDVSELSTHSGGSLISSSGLDPDDLVADILAGVTDAFSTYSEVTVNDLGTSGPGVDVSVSCVSADTGTCVGATATGDYDREVARVFEFDVTFTGVSEGVHDFYMDGLVDGASVARETDRIIVGEGVAEVPEPMTLALMGLGLLGIGAARRRKY
;
A
#
# COMPACT_ATOMS: atom_id res chain seq x y z
N MET A 1 -16.68 14.61 10.75
CA MET A 1 -16.20 13.35 10.13
C MET A 1 -14.77 13.21 10.59
N HIS A 2 -14.48 12.13 11.32
CA HIS A 2 -13.12 11.78 11.72
C HIS A 2 -12.50 10.99 10.56
N ASP A 3 -11.28 11.33 10.16
CA ASP A 3 -10.62 10.73 9.01
C ASP A 3 -9.11 10.62 9.28
N LEU A 4 -8.42 9.84 8.45
CA LEU A 4 -6.99 9.61 8.54
C LEU A 4 -6.23 10.94 8.43
N THR A 5 -5.36 11.20 9.40
CA THR A 5 -4.58 12.44 9.47
C THR A 5 -3.16 12.16 9.95
N THR A 6 -2.21 12.99 9.50
CA THR A 6 -0.85 13.03 10.05
C THR A 6 -0.71 14.06 11.17
N ASP A 7 -1.75 14.85 11.44
CA ASP A 7 -1.79 15.80 12.55
C ASP A 7 -2.19 15.08 13.83
N THR A 8 -1.18 14.79 14.67
CA THR A 8 -1.37 14.16 15.98
C THR A 8 -2.29 14.95 16.90
N SER A 9 -2.30 16.29 16.81
CA SER A 9 -3.16 17.12 17.66
C SER A 9 -4.63 16.96 17.27
N ALA A 10 -4.91 16.90 15.96
CA ALA A 10 -6.24 16.64 15.45
C ALA A 10 -6.70 15.21 15.81
N ALA A 11 -5.81 14.22 15.74
CA ALA A 11 -6.11 12.84 16.13
C ALA A 11 -6.50 12.74 17.62
N LEU A 12 -5.70 13.34 18.51
CA LEU A 12 -5.99 13.38 19.95
C LEU A 12 -7.32 14.09 20.24
N ALA A 13 -7.55 15.25 19.65
CA ALA A 13 -8.80 15.99 19.83
C ALA A 13 -10.03 15.17 19.40
N ASN A 14 -9.90 14.36 18.34
CA ASN A 14 -10.96 13.47 17.89
C ASN A 14 -11.20 12.33 18.89
N ILE A 15 -10.15 11.67 19.38
CA ILE A 15 -10.25 10.58 20.37
C ILE A 15 -10.85 11.11 21.68
N ASP A 16 -10.38 12.24 22.18
CA ASP A 16 -10.86 12.88 23.41
C ASP A 16 -12.33 13.33 23.31
N SER A 17 -12.85 13.49 22.09
CA SER A 17 -14.25 13.84 21.84
C SER A 17 -15.21 12.65 21.91
N ILE A 18 -14.70 11.42 21.93
CA ILE A 18 -15.51 10.20 22.00
C ILE A 18 -16.11 10.09 23.40
N SER A 19 -17.44 10.23 23.49
CA SER A 19 -18.19 9.98 24.73
C SER A 19 -18.84 8.61 24.69
N LEU A 20 -18.23 7.64 25.37
CA LEU A 20 -18.80 6.28 25.51
C LEU A 20 -19.83 6.16 26.65
N GLY A 21 -20.08 7.21 27.46
CA GLY A 21 -20.97 7.10 28.63
C GLY A 21 -20.46 6.08 29.67
N LEU A 22 -21.35 5.33 30.34
CA LEU A 22 -20.99 4.21 31.22
C LEU A 22 -20.65 2.93 30.42
N GLY A 23 -19.79 3.05 29.41
CA GLY A 23 -19.39 1.92 28.55
C GLY A 23 -20.32 1.60 27.38
N GLY A 24 -21.18 2.53 26.95
CA GLY A 24 -21.99 2.40 25.73
C GLY A 24 -23.04 1.30 25.86
N GLY A 25 -24.10 1.52 26.64
CA GLY A 25 -25.09 0.47 26.89
C GLY A 25 -26.01 0.19 25.68
N GLY A 26 -25.74 -0.89 24.93
CA GLY A 26 -26.59 -1.39 23.84
C GLY A 26 -27.79 -2.23 24.29
N GLY A 27 -27.73 -2.81 25.49
CA GLY A 27 -28.82 -3.60 26.09
C GLY A 27 -28.81 -5.10 25.74
N ASP A 28 -27.89 -5.51 24.87
CA ASP A 28 -27.57 -6.89 24.49
C ASP A 28 -26.05 -7.12 24.52
N PHE A 29 -25.62 -8.36 24.29
CA PHE A 29 -24.19 -8.73 24.37
C PHE A 29 -23.43 -8.51 23.05
N PRO A 30 -23.97 -8.86 21.86
CA PRO A 30 -23.29 -8.57 20.61
C PRO A 30 -23.28 -7.07 20.27
N GLU A 31 -22.17 -6.57 19.72
CA GLU A 31 -21.94 -5.15 19.45
C GLU A 31 -21.97 -4.79 17.95
N GLU A 32 -22.19 -3.52 17.64
CA GLU A 32 -22.38 -2.94 16.30
C GLU A 32 -21.13 -2.95 15.38
N GLY A 33 -20.20 -3.88 15.60
CA GLY A 33 -18.91 -3.91 14.90
C GLY A 33 -18.98 -4.25 13.40
N ILE A 34 -20.03 -4.95 12.94
CA ILE A 34 -20.24 -5.17 11.49
C ILE A 34 -20.49 -3.85 10.77
N HIS A 35 -21.39 -3.02 11.31
CA HIS A 35 -21.68 -1.71 10.76
C HIS A 35 -20.44 -0.81 10.81
N ALA A 36 -19.76 -0.76 11.95
CA ALA A 36 -18.53 0.03 12.11
C ALA A 36 -17.41 -0.37 11.13
N THR A 37 -17.24 -1.66 10.87
CA THR A 37 -16.23 -2.15 9.91
C THR A 37 -16.53 -1.66 8.49
N LYS A 38 -17.79 -1.76 8.05
CA LYS A 38 -18.24 -1.27 6.75
C LYS A 38 -18.02 0.24 6.59
N GLU A 39 -18.43 1.01 7.60
CA GLU A 39 -18.26 2.48 7.60
C GLU A 39 -16.78 2.88 7.59
N ALA A 40 -15.93 2.22 8.38
CA ALA A 40 -14.49 2.49 8.39
C ALA A 40 -13.84 2.16 7.04
N ALA A 41 -14.19 1.02 6.45
CA ALA A 41 -13.66 0.57 5.16
C ALA A 41 -14.02 1.52 4.01
N LEU A 42 -15.28 1.96 3.93
CA LEU A 42 -15.77 2.80 2.83
C LEU A 42 -15.67 4.31 3.08
N GLY A 43 -15.60 4.72 4.35
CA GLY A 43 -15.66 6.13 4.75
C GLY A 43 -14.31 6.81 4.92
N ALA A 44 -13.21 6.05 5.05
CA ALA A 44 -11.88 6.62 5.24
C ALA A 44 -11.26 7.10 3.91
N SER A 45 -10.55 8.23 3.95
CA SER A 45 -9.78 8.75 2.81
C SER A 45 -8.45 8.00 2.66
N TRP A 46 -8.52 6.73 2.26
CA TRP A 46 -7.34 5.91 2.05
C TRP A 46 -6.43 6.49 0.96
N ARG A 47 -5.12 6.55 1.25
CA ARG A 47 -4.16 6.99 0.24
C ARG A 47 -3.98 5.90 -0.84
N PRO A 48 -3.79 6.26 -2.11
CA PRO A 48 -3.34 5.32 -3.12
C PRO A 48 -2.02 4.65 -2.72
N GLY A 49 -1.91 3.34 -2.91
CA GLY A 49 -0.71 2.56 -2.58
C GLY A 49 -0.36 2.48 -1.10
N SER A 50 -1.22 2.91 -0.17
CA SER A 50 -0.98 2.66 1.26
C SER A 50 -1.40 1.24 1.63
N ALA A 51 -0.67 0.59 2.53
CA ALA A 51 -1.25 -0.49 3.33
C ALA A 51 -2.39 0.09 4.20
N ARG A 52 -3.49 -0.65 4.33
CA ARG A 52 -4.73 -0.18 4.95
C ARG A 52 -5.11 -1.13 6.06
N PHE A 53 -5.26 -0.60 7.27
CA PHE A 53 -5.59 -1.39 8.45
C PHE A 53 -6.81 -0.82 9.14
N ILE A 54 -7.77 -1.69 9.44
CA ILE A 54 -8.86 -1.40 10.36
C ILE A 54 -8.58 -2.16 11.64
N ILE A 55 -8.34 -1.44 12.73
CA ILE A 55 -8.06 -2.03 14.03
C ILE A 55 -9.33 -1.90 14.88
N ALA A 56 -9.95 -3.03 15.20
CA ALA A 56 -11.13 -3.10 16.04
C ALA A 56 -10.74 -3.60 17.44
N LEU A 57 -11.12 -2.83 18.46
CA LEU A 57 -10.89 -3.19 19.87
C LEU A 57 -12.25 -3.56 20.46
N GLY A 58 -12.35 -4.72 21.12
CA GLY A 58 -13.61 -5.11 21.76
C GLY A 58 -13.51 -6.32 22.67
N ASP A 59 -14.52 -6.50 23.51
CA ASP A 59 -14.69 -7.60 24.46
C ASP A 59 -15.96 -8.43 24.19
N ALA A 60 -16.55 -8.26 23.01
CA ALA A 60 -17.79 -8.91 22.60
C ALA A 60 -17.81 -9.22 21.10
N THR A 61 -18.54 -10.28 20.73
CA THR A 61 -18.90 -10.62 19.35
C THR A 61 -19.65 -9.50 18.66
N PHE A 62 -19.70 -9.50 17.32
CA PHE A 62 -20.44 -8.48 16.57
C PHE A 62 -21.87 -8.91 16.22
N LYS A 63 -22.71 -7.97 15.79
CA LYS A 63 -24.04 -8.22 15.21
C LYS A 63 -24.24 -7.49 13.89
N GLU A 64 -25.16 -8.02 13.09
CA GLU A 64 -25.75 -7.31 11.97
C GLU A 64 -26.86 -6.38 12.46
N SER A 65 -26.85 -5.16 11.93
CA SER A 65 -27.60 -4.04 12.48
C SER A 65 -27.46 -2.84 11.55
N ASP A 66 -28.37 -1.87 11.67
CA ASP A 66 -28.40 -0.66 10.82
C ASP A 66 -28.35 -0.95 9.30
N GLY A 67 -28.88 -2.11 8.89
CA GLY A 67 -28.88 -2.56 7.50
C GLY A 67 -27.51 -3.01 6.97
N SER A 68 -26.53 -3.22 7.85
CA SER A 68 -25.20 -3.76 7.51
C SER A 68 -25.14 -5.25 7.84
N THR A 69 -24.80 -6.05 6.83
CA THR A 69 -24.59 -7.50 6.98
C THR A 69 -23.11 -7.85 7.04
N LEU A 70 -22.77 -9.05 7.53
CA LEU A 70 -21.40 -9.57 7.48
C LEU A 70 -20.88 -9.60 6.03
N ALA A 71 -21.75 -9.93 5.07
CA ALA A 71 -21.41 -9.92 3.66
C ALA A 71 -21.08 -8.50 3.17
N ASP A 72 -21.83 -7.48 3.60
CA ASP A 72 -21.52 -6.08 3.25
C ASP A 72 -20.19 -5.61 3.83
N ALA A 73 -19.89 -6.00 5.08
CA ALA A 73 -18.62 -5.66 5.71
C ALA A 73 -17.43 -6.33 4.99
N LYS A 74 -17.55 -7.61 4.62
CA LYS A 74 -16.55 -8.32 3.82
C LYS A 74 -16.35 -7.67 2.45
N ALA A 75 -17.43 -7.33 1.75
CA ALA A 75 -17.35 -6.62 0.47
C ALA A 75 -16.73 -5.22 0.60
N ALA A 76 -16.96 -4.54 1.73
CA ALA A 76 -16.33 -3.25 2.03
C ALA A 76 -14.82 -3.39 2.27
N LEU A 77 -14.38 -4.43 2.98
CA LEU A 77 -12.96 -4.76 3.13
C LEU A 77 -12.31 -5.05 1.77
N ASP A 78 -12.96 -5.84 0.92
CA ASP A 78 -12.49 -6.13 -0.45
C ASP A 78 -12.38 -4.84 -1.29
N SER A 79 -13.42 -4.00 -1.26
CA SER A 79 -13.45 -2.75 -2.02
C SER A 79 -12.41 -1.74 -1.55
N SER A 80 -12.10 -1.73 -0.25
CA SER A 80 -11.11 -0.83 0.33
C SER A 80 -9.72 -1.45 0.32
N GLY A 81 -9.55 -2.75 0.09
CA GLY A 81 -8.29 -3.46 0.28
C GLY A 81 -7.74 -3.33 1.71
N ALA A 82 -8.63 -3.15 2.70
CA ALA A 82 -8.23 -2.99 4.10
C ALA A 82 -8.12 -4.35 4.80
N THR A 83 -7.04 -4.55 5.53
CA THR A 83 -6.86 -5.69 6.42
C THR A 83 -7.50 -5.40 7.77
N PHE A 84 -8.39 -6.28 8.22
CA PHE A 84 -9.05 -6.19 9.52
C PHE A 84 -8.22 -6.88 10.60
N ILE A 85 -7.89 -6.15 11.65
CA ILE A 85 -7.19 -6.65 12.83
C ILE A 85 -8.10 -6.46 14.04
N GLY A 86 -8.46 -7.55 14.71
CA GLY A 86 -9.19 -7.51 15.97
C GLY A 86 -8.24 -7.59 17.17
N ILE A 87 -8.50 -6.81 18.22
CA ILE A 87 -7.85 -6.91 19.52
C ILE A 87 -8.91 -7.37 20.53
N ASP A 88 -8.86 -8.65 20.87
CA ASP A 88 -9.86 -9.36 21.66
C ASP A 88 -9.56 -9.26 23.16
N TYR A 89 -10.41 -8.51 23.85
CA TYR A 89 -10.45 -8.42 25.32
C TYR A 89 -11.31 -9.55 25.93
N ASN A 90 -11.21 -10.75 25.34
CA ASN A 90 -11.84 -12.00 25.79
C ASN A 90 -13.37 -12.09 25.60
N GLY A 91 -13.85 -11.75 24.40
CA GLY A 91 -15.23 -12.05 24.02
C GLY A 91 -15.59 -11.88 22.56
N MET A 92 -14.67 -11.43 21.70
CA MET A 92 -14.93 -11.22 20.25
C MET A 92 -15.24 -12.51 19.48
N THR A 93 -14.92 -13.69 20.03
CA THR A 93 -15.22 -15.01 19.44
C THR A 93 -16.36 -15.76 20.14
N ARG A 94 -16.96 -15.16 21.18
CA ARG A 94 -17.90 -15.86 22.08
C ARG A 94 -19.32 -15.95 21.54
N THR A 95 -19.52 -16.77 20.50
CA THR A 95 -20.80 -16.93 19.78
C THR A 95 -21.96 -17.50 20.61
N SER A 96 -21.70 -18.08 21.78
CA SER A 96 -22.75 -18.63 22.69
C SER A 96 -23.85 -17.63 23.11
N TRP A 97 -23.66 -16.33 22.84
CA TRP A 97 -24.59 -15.24 23.16
C TRP A 97 -25.32 -14.70 21.91
N GLY A 98 -25.19 -15.39 20.77
CA GLY A 98 -25.92 -15.09 19.53
C GLY A 98 -25.24 -14.09 18.59
N GLY A 99 -24.00 -13.69 18.87
CA GLY A 99 -23.22 -12.82 17.99
C GLY A 99 -22.37 -13.56 16.96
N ILE A 100 -21.81 -12.78 16.04
CA ILE A 100 -20.89 -13.19 14.98
C ILE A 100 -19.47 -13.22 15.53
N ASP A 101 -18.76 -14.32 15.25
CA ASP A 101 -17.34 -14.45 15.53
C ASP A 101 -16.56 -13.45 14.66
N VAL A 102 -15.81 -12.55 15.31
CA VAL A 102 -15.04 -11.52 14.59
C VAL A 102 -13.90 -12.11 13.75
N SER A 103 -13.49 -13.37 14.01
CA SER A 103 -12.51 -14.04 13.15
C SER A 103 -12.97 -14.17 11.70
N GLU A 104 -14.27 -14.09 11.43
CA GLU A 104 -14.83 -14.06 10.08
C GLU A 104 -14.32 -12.87 9.25
N LEU A 105 -14.07 -11.71 9.88
CA LEU A 105 -13.56 -10.50 9.21
C LEU A 105 -12.05 -10.55 9.05
N SER A 106 -11.33 -10.93 10.10
CA SER A 106 -9.86 -11.02 10.05
C SER A 106 -9.41 -12.09 9.05
N THR A 107 -10.02 -13.28 9.08
CA THR A 107 -9.70 -14.36 8.13
C THR A 107 -10.00 -13.97 6.69
N HIS A 108 -11.13 -13.28 6.46
CA HIS A 108 -11.52 -12.85 5.11
C HIS A 108 -10.54 -11.86 4.49
N SER A 109 -10.03 -10.93 5.30
CA SER A 109 -9.14 -9.85 4.85
C SER A 109 -7.65 -10.14 4.99
N GLY A 110 -7.27 -11.37 5.37
CA GLY A 110 -5.88 -11.76 5.60
C GLY A 110 -5.24 -11.14 6.84
N GLY A 111 -6.06 -10.65 7.79
CA GLY A 111 -5.61 -10.10 9.06
C GLY A 111 -5.67 -11.10 10.20
N SER A 112 -5.58 -10.59 11.42
CA SER A 112 -5.48 -11.41 12.62
C SER A 112 -6.43 -10.98 13.73
N LEU A 113 -6.67 -11.92 14.65
CA LEU A 113 -7.34 -11.66 15.92
C LEU A 113 -6.30 -11.85 17.03
N ILE A 114 -5.89 -10.74 17.63
CA ILE A 114 -4.90 -10.69 18.70
C ILE A 114 -5.62 -10.78 20.03
N SER A 115 -5.32 -11.80 20.84
CA SER A 115 -5.75 -11.82 22.24
C SER A 115 -5.02 -10.71 23.00
N SER A 116 -5.76 -9.79 23.60
CA SER A 116 -5.14 -8.63 24.23
C SER A 116 -4.21 -9.04 25.37
N SER A 117 -3.04 -8.40 25.43
CA SER A 117 -2.04 -8.64 26.47
C SER A 117 -2.34 -7.88 27.77
N GLY A 118 -3.22 -6.88 27.75
CA GLY A 118 -3.62 -6.12 28.93
C GLY A 118 -4.35 -4.82 28.60
N LEU A 119 -4.66 -4.04 29.63
CA LEU A 119 -5.36 -2.74 29.50
C LEU A 119 -4.41 -1.54 29.56
N ASP A 120 -3.11 -1.77 29.75
CA ASP A 120 -2.13 -0.70 29.78
C ASP A 120 -1.84 -0.20 28.36
N PRO A 121 -1.54 1.10 28.16
CA PRO A 121 -1.26 1.63 26.82
C PRO A 121 -0.13 0.93 26.07
N ASP A 122 0.89 0.46 26.80
CA ASP A 122 2.02 -0.27 26.22
C ASP A 122 1.59 -1.64 25.66
N ASP A 123 0.65 -2.32 26.34
CA ASP A 123 0.06 -3.58 25.89
C ASP A 123 -0.74 -3.36 24.61
N LEU A 124 -1.58 -2.32 24.57
CA LEU A 124 -2.34 -1.97 23.36
C LEU A 124 -1.43 -1.69 22.17
N VAL A 125 -0.35 -0.92 22.37
CA VAL A 125 0.62 -0.65 21.31
C VAL A 125 1.29 -1.94 20.84
N ALA A 126 1.67 -2.83 21.76
CA ALA A 126 2.25 -4.12 21.42
C ALA A 126 1.28 -5.00 20.62
N ASP A 127 0.01 -5.06 21.02
CA ASP A 127 -1.04 -5.83 20.35
C ASP A 127 -1.30 -5.30 18.93
N ILE A 128 -1.37 -3.97 18.75
CA ILE A 128 -1.49 -3.33 17.43
C ILE A 128 -0.29 -3.68 16.55
N LEU A 129 0.93 -3.55 17.07
CA LEU A 129 2.14 -3.84 16.31
C LEU A 129 2.25 -5.32 15.95
N ALA A 130 1.79 -6.22 16.82
CA ALA A 130 1.72 -7.65 16.54
C ALA A 130 0.80 -7.92 15.34
N GLY A 131 -0.42 -7.38 15.34
CA GLY A 131 -1.36 -7.54 14.23
C GLY A 131 -0.86 -6.95 12.92
N VAL A 132 -0.28 -5.74 12.95
CA VAL A 132 0.29 -5.09 11.75
C VAL A 132 1.48 -5.87 11.21
N THR A 133 2.35 -6.39 12.09
CA THR A 133 3.51 -7.20 11.68
C THR A 133 3.06 -8.53 11.06
N ASP A 134 2.05 -9.16 11.65
CA ASP A 134 1.50 -10.43 11.16
C ASP A 134 0.86 -10.29 9.78
N ALA A 135 0.08 -9.22 9.55
CA ALA A 135 -0.50 -8.88 8.25
C ALA A 135 0.55 -8.63 7.15
N PHE A 136 1.81 -8.47 7.55
CA PHE A 136 2.96 -8.24 6.70
C PHE A 136 3.91 -9.45 6.64
N SER A 137 3.59 -10.56 7.29
CA SER A 137 4.47 -11.74 7.35
C SER A 137 4.60 -12.44 5.99
N THR A 138 3.48 -12.51 5.26
CA THR A 138 3.37 -13.13 3.94
C THR A 138 2.83 -12.14 2.91
N TYR A 139 3.06 -12.44 1.64
CA TYR A 139 2.47 -11.70 0.53
C TYR A 139 2.33 -12.59 -0.70
N SER A 140 1.46 -12.18 -1.63
CA SER A 140 1.12 -13.02 -2.78
C SER A 140 1.36 -12.38 -4.14
N GLU A 141 1.32 -11.04 -4.19
CA GLU A 141 1.46 -10.29 -5.43
C GLU A 141 2.57 -9.25 -5.29
N VAL A 142 3.42 -9.17 -6.32
CA VAL A 142 4.35 -8.06 -6.52
C VAL A 142 4.05 -7.42 -7.87
N THR A 143 3.93 -6.10 -7.90
CA THR A 143 3.66 -5.33 -9.13
C THR A 143 4.50 -4.06 -9.16
N VAL A 144 4.61 -3.47 -10.35
CA VAL A 144 5.12 -2.12 -10.56
C VAL A 144 4.01 -1.30 -11.21
N ASN A 145 3.71 -0.11 -10.69
CA ASN A 145 2.60 0.71 -11.16
C ASN A 145 2.87 2.20 -10.92
N ASP A 146 2.32 3.09 -11.74
CA ASP A 146 2.45 4.54 -11.58
C ASP A 146 1.39 5.14 -10.64
N LEU A 147 0.40 4.35 -10.23
CA LEU A 147 -0.76 4.71 -9.44
C LEU A 147 -1.54 5.91 -10.02
N GLY A 148 -1.49 6.09 -11.34
CA GLY A 148 -2.09 7.20 -12.07
C GLY A 148 -1.33 8.51 -11.98
N THR A 149 -0.09 8.51 -11.47
CA THR A 149 0.74 9.72 -11.34
C THR A 149 1.38 10.12 -12.66
N SER A 150 1.48 9.24 -13.66
CA SER A 150 2.04 9.56 -14.97
C SER A 150 1.19 10.55 -15.77
N GLY A 151 -0.09 10.69 -15.40
CA GLY A 151 -1.04 11.60 -16.03
C GLY A 151 -1.31 11.25 -17.51
N PRO A 152 -2.05 12.10 -18.24
CA PRO A 152 -2.35 11.83 -19.66
C PRO A 152 -1.14 12.02 -20.60
N GLY A 153 0.00 12.46 -20.08
CA GLY A 153 1.18 12.82 -20.88
C GLY A 153 2.16 11.68 -21.12
N VAL A 154 2.16 10.66 -20.24
CA VAL A 154 2.98 9.46 -20.36
C VAL A 154 2.09 8.26 -20.14
N ASP A 155 2.06 7.37 -21.14
CA ASP A 155 1.46 6.04 -21.01
C ASP A 155 2.50 5.06 -20.48
N VAL A 156 2.10 4.21 -19.54
CA VAL A 156 2.97 3.26 -18.85
C VAL A 156 2.46 1.86 -19.09
N SER A 157 3.33 1.00 -19.60
CA SER A 157 3.05 -0.43 -19.73
C SER A 157 4.10 -1.26 -18.99
N VAL A 158 3.64 -2.26 -18.25
CA VAL A 158 4.46 -3.10 -17.38
C VAL A 158 4.21 -4.56 -17.74
N SER A 159 5.29 -5.35 -17.81
CA SER A 159 5.23 -6.80 -17.95
C SER A 159 6.13 -7.44 -16.90
N CYS A 160 5.61 -8.44 -16.18
CA CYS A 160 6.43 -9.28 -15.33
C CYS A 160 7.33 -10.17 -16.20
N VAL A 161 8.62 -10.20 -15.87
CA VAL A 161 9.65 -10.99 -16.57
C VAL A 161 10.02 -12.22 -15.75
N SER A 162 10.24 -12.05 -14.44
CA SER A 162 10.52 -13.17 -13.52
C SER A 162 9.96 -12.92 -12.11
N ALA A 163 9.61 -14.01 -11.43
CA ALA A 163 8.87 -13.98 -10.17
C ALA A 163 9.45 -14.93 -9.10
N ASP A 164 10.77 -15.04 -9.00
CA ASP A 164 11.46 -15.97 -8.07
C ASP A 164 10.87 -17.40 -8.10
N THR A 165 10.25 -17.86 -6.99
CA THR A 165 9.57 -19.18 -6.89
C THR A 165 8.15 -19.20 -7.43
N GLY A 166 7.57 -18.05 -7.76
CA GLY A 166 6.22 -17.90 -8.29
C GLY A 166 6.16 -17.88 -9.82
N THR A 167 5.15 -17.20 -10.34
CA THR A 167 4.89 -17.08 -11.79
C THR A 167 4.49 -15.66 -12.18
N CYS A 168 4.83 -15.26 -13.39
CA CYS A 168 4.36 -14.03 -13.99
C CYS A 168 2.99 -14.23 -14.64
N VAL A 169 2.03 -13.37 -14.29
CA VAL A 169 0.69 -13.27 -14.91
C VAL A 169 0.51 -11.85 -15.41
N GLY A 170 0.86 -11.61 -16.68
CA GLY A 170 0.83 -10.26 -17.26
C GLY A 170 1.81 -9.32 -16.55
N ALA A 171 1.29 -8.28 -15.88
CA ALA A 171 2.08 -7.29 -15.13
C ALA A 171 2.33 -7.68 -13.65
N THR A 172 1.86 -8.86 -13.22
CA THR A 172 1.91 -9.28 -11.81
C THR A 172 2.81 -10.48 -11.62
N ALA A 173 3.71 -10.42 -10.64
CA ALA A 173 4.38 -11.60 -10.11
C ALA A 173 3.52 -12.19 -8.99
N THR A 174 2.98 -13.39 -9.20
CA THR A 174 2.09 -14.09 -8.26
C THR A 174 2.79 -15.30 -7.64
N GLY A 175 2.61 -15.54 -6.35
CA GLY A 175 3.15 -16.71 -5.66
C GLY A 175 2.77 -16.71 -4.18
N ASP A 176 3.36 -17.62 -3.40
CA ASP A 176 3.25 -17.63 -1.95
C ASP A 176 4.62 -17.26 -1.37
N TYR A 177 4.73 -16.06 -0.80
CA TYR A 177 6.00 -15.51 -0.32
C TYR A 177 5.93 -15.14 1.16
N ASP A 178 7.08 -15.29 1.83
CA ASP A 178 7.34 -14.77 3.18
C ASP A 178 8.36 -13.61 3.13
N ARG A 179 8.64 -12.98 4.27
CA ARG A 179 9.69 -11.95 4.38
C ARG A 179 10.99 -12.44 5.03
N GLU A 180 11.19 -13.75 5.11
CA GLU A 180 12.39 -14.33 5.75
C GLU A 180 13.61 -14.36 4.81
N VAL A 181 13.38 -14.33 3.50
CA VAL A 181 14.43 -14.40 2.48
C VAL A 181 14.32 -13.23 1.51
N ALA A 182 15.49 -12.69 1.11
CA ALA A 182 15.56 -11.70 0.04
C ALA A 182 15.25 -12.35 -1.31
N ARG A 183 14.27 -11.79 -2.02
CA ARG A 183 13.80 -12.28 -3.33
C ARG A 183 13.99 -11.22 -4.39
N VAL A 184 14.08 -11.65 -5.66
CA VAL A 184 14.24 -10.77 -6.82
C VAL A 184 13.06 -10.99 -7.76
N PHE A 185 12.43 -9.88 -8.14
CA PHE A 185 11.36 -9.81 -9.13
C PHE A 185 11.81 -8.89 -10.25
N GLU A 186 11.60 -9.31 -11.50
CA GLU A 186 12.03 -8.55 -12.66
C GLU A 186 10.81 -8.13 -13.48
N PHE A 187 10.79 -6.86 -13.88
CA PHE A 187 9.72 -6.26 -14.66
C PHE A 187 10.32 -5.45 -15.81
N ASP A 188 9.71 -5.58 -16.99
CA ASP A 188 9.93 -4.68 -18.11
C ASP A 188 8.91 -3.55 -18.02
N VAL A 189 9.40 -2.31 -17.97
CA VAL A 189 8.58 -1.09 -17.96
C VAL A 189 8.86 -0.30 -19.23
N THR A 190 7.80 0.01 -19.98
CA THR A 190 7.87 0.84 -21.18
C THR A 190 7.06 2.12 -20.96
N PHE A 191 7.74 3.25 -21.11
CA PHE A 191 7.14 4.58 -21.08
C PHE A 191 6.94 5.09 -22.51
N THR A 192 5.72 5.56 -22.81
CA THR A 192 5.38 6.18 -24.10
C THR A 192 4.97 7.62 -23.88
N GLY A 193 5.72 8.57 -24.46
CA GLY A 193 5.33 9.98 -24.45
C GLY A 193 4.11 10.21 -25.34
N VAL A 194 3.01 10.69 -24.75
CA VAL A 194 1.71 10.89 -25.43
C VAL A 194 1.47 12.36 -25.77
N SER A 195 1.86 13.29 -24.90
CA SER A 195 1.70 14.73 -25.13
C SER A 195 2.99 15.50 -24.87
N GLU A 196 3.20 16.58 -25.63
CA GLU A 196 4.35 17.46 -25.45
C GLU A 196 4.36 18.09 -24.05
N GLY A 197 5.53 18.23 -23.45
CA GLY A 197 5.71 18.80 -22.13
C GLY A 197 6.79 18.12 -21.31
N VAL A 198 6.90 18.58 -20.06
CA VAL A 198 7.71 17.95 -19.02
C VAL A 198 6.76 17.23 -18.07
N HIS A 199 6.97 15.94 -17.90
CA HIS A 199 6.14 15.07 -17.08
C HIS A 199 7.00 14.48 -15.97
N ASP A 200 6.73 14.90 -14.74
CA ASP A 200 7.32 14.32 -13.52
C ASP A 200 6.28 13.39 -12.89
N PHE A 201 6.66 12.13 -12.62
CA PHE A 201 5.75 11.13 -12.07
C PHE A 201 6.49 10.11 -11.20
N TYR A 202 5.74 9.20 -10.60
CA TYR A 202 6.28 8.15 -9.73
C TYR A 202 5.99 6.78 -10.29
N MET A 203 6.91 5.85 -10.04
CA MET A 203 6.68 4.43 -10.15
C MET A 203 6.79 3.81 -8.76
N ASP A 204 5.81 3.01 -8.38
CA ASP A 204 5.76 2.32 -7.11
C ASP A 204 5.99 0.82 -7.33
N GLY A 205 6.91 0.25 -6.55
CA GLY A 205 6.97 -1.18 -6.31
C GLY A 205 5.95 -1.53 -5.24
N LEU A 206 4.98 -2.38 -5.59
CA LEU A 206 3.84 -2.72 -4.75
C LEU A 206 3.92 -4.18 -4.32
N VAL A 207 3.54 -4.45 -3.08
CA VAL A 207 3.31 -5.78 -2.51
C VAL A 207 1.86 -5.84 -2.04
N ASP A 208 1.07 -6.76 -2.61
CA ASP A 208 -0.39 -6.86 -2.40
C ASP A 208 -1.10 -5.49 -2.49
N GLY A 209 -0.69 -4.68 -3.47
CA GLY A 209 -1.24 -3.34 -3.72
C GLY A 209 -0.70 -2.21 -2.83
N ALA A 210 0.16 -2.49 -1.85
CA ALA A 210 0.79 -1.50 -0.99
C ALA A 210 2.24 -1.18 -1.43
N SER A 211 2.58 0.11 -1.52
CA SER A 211 3.90 0.58 -1.91
C SER A 211 4.96 0.27 -0.85
N VAL A 212 6.03 -0.39 -1.30
CA VAL A 212 7.22 -0.71 -0.51
C VAL A 212 8.48 0.00 -1.03
N ALA A 213 8.42 0.52 -2.26
CA ALA A 213 9.48 1.28 -2.89
C ALA A 213 8.88 2.29 -3.87
N ARG A 214 9.56 3.43 -4.04
CA ARG A 214 9.14 4.48 -4.98
C ARG A 214 10.34 5.04 -5.75
N GLU A 215 10.17 5.11 -7.06
CA GLU A 215 11.05 5.80 -8.01
C GLU A 215 10.40 7.10 -8.48
N THR A 216 11.22 8.10 -8.81
CA THR A 216 10.77 9.37 -9.39
C THR A 216 11.36 9.51 -10.78
N ASP A 217 10.49 9.71 -11.76
CA ASP A 217 10.83 9.79 -13.17
C ASP A 217 10.50 11.16 -13.74
N ARG A 218 11.28 11.54 -14.75
CA ARG A 218 11.04 12.74 -15.55
C ARG A 218 11.19 12.44 -17.04
N ILE A 219 10.12 12.66 -17.79
CA ILE A 219 10.11 12.52 -19.25
C ILE A 219 9.83 13.87 -19.89
N ILE A 220 10.54 14.17 -20.98
CA ILE A 220 10.35 15.37 -21.79
C ILE A 220 9.94 14.92 -23.20
N VAL A 221 8.79 15.41 -23.66
CA VAL A 221 8.22 15.10 -24.98
C VAL A 221 8.11 16.40 -25.78
N GLY A 222 8.61 16.44 -27.03
CA GLY A 222 8.55 17.63 -27.91
C GLY A 222 9.90 18.30 -28.20
N GLU A 223 9.88 19.41 -28.93
CA GLU A 223 11.10 20.17 -29.28
C GLU A 223 11.68 20.90 -28.06
N GLY A 224 12.94 20.61 -27.73
CA GLY A 224 13.60 21.05 -26.50
C GLY A 224 14.24 19.93 -25.68
N VAL A 225 14.22 18.68 -26.17
CA VAL A 225 15.18 17.67 -25.74
C VAL A 225 16.55 18.31 -25.90
N ALA A 226 17.25 18.61 -24.80
CA ALA A 226 18.61 19.10 -24.89
C ALA A 226 19.34 18.13 -25.81
N GLU A 227 19.87 18.63 -26.93
CA GLU A 227 20.71 17.82 -27.81
C GLU A 227 21.70 17.11 -26.89
N VAL A 228 21.60 15.78 -26.80
CA VAL A 228 22.57 14.98 -26.07
C VAL A 228 23.90 15.39 -26.71
N PRO A 229 24.81 16.08 -25.99
CA PRO A 229 26.01 16.59 -26.61
C PRO A 229 26.69 15.39 -27.25
N GLU A 230 26.80 15.40 -28.58
CA GLU A 230 27.49 14.31 -29.25
C GLU A 230 28.83 14.14 -28.54
N PRO A 231 29.21 12.90 -28.18
CA PRO A 231 30.36 12.69 -27.34
C PRO A 231 31.52 13.49 -27.92
N MET A 232 32.17 14.30 -27.07
CA MET A 232 33.30 15.13 -27.48
C MET A 232 34.44 14.32 -28.15
N THR A 233 34.32 13.00 -28.24
CA THR A 233 35.15 12.10 -29.04
C THR A 233 35.31 12.53 -30.49
N LEU A 234 34.30 13.12 -31.15
CA LEU A 234 34.47 13.66 -32.51
C LEU A 234 35.35 14.92 -32.51
N ALA A 235 35.13 15.82 -31.56
CA ALA A 235 35.98 17.00 -31.37
C ALA A 235 37.41 16.61 -30.96
N LEU A 236 37.58 15.60 -30.09
CA LEU A 236 38.87 15.07 -29.64
C LEU A 236 39.60 14.34 -30.78
N MET A 237 38.88 13.59 -31.61
CA MET A 237 39.42 12.92 -32.79
C MET A 237 39.84 13.97 -33.84
N GLY A 238 39.05 15.02 -34.04
CA GLY A 238 39.41 16.15 -34.89
C GLY A 238 40.66 16.88 -34.40
N LEU A 239 40.74 17.19 -33.10
CA LEU A 239 41.91 17.82 -32.49
C LEU A 239 43.14 16.90 -32.49
N GLY A 240 42.96 15.60 -32.28
CA GLY A 240 44.02 14.60 -32.35
C GLY A 240 44.62 14.48 -33.75
N LEU A 241 43.78 14.46 -34.79
CA LEU A 241 44.21 14.42 -36.19
C LEU A 241 44.93 15.72 -36.60
N LEU A 242 44.43 16.88 -36.16
CA LEU A 242 45.11 18.16 -36.36
C LEU A 242 46.46 18.23 -35.64
N GLY A 243 46.54 17.72 -34.41
CA GLY A 243 47.77 17.62 -33.62
C GLY A 243 48.82 16.75 -34.31
N ILE A 244 48.43 15.59 -34.84
CA ILE A 244 49.32 14.69 -35.61
C ILE A 244 49.76 15.35 -36.93
N GLY A 245 48.86 16.05 -37.62
CA GLY A 245 49.18 16.79 -38.85
C GLY A 245 50.18 17.93 -38.62
N ALA A 246 50.00 18.70 -37.55
CA ALA A 246 50.90 19.79 -37.18
C ALA A 246 52.29 19.27 -36.71
N ALA A 247 52.32 18.16 -35.97
CA ALA A 247 53.57 17.52 -35.55
C ALA A 247 54.39 16.99 -36.76
N ARG A 248 53.73 16.53 -37.82
CA ARG A 248 54.40 16.06 -39.04
C ARG A 248 55.03 17.20 -39.87
N ARG A 249 54.45 18.41 -39.85
CA ARG A 249 55.02 19.59 -40.54
C ARG A 249 56.27 20.18 -39.88
N ARG A 250 56.52 19.90 -38.60
CA ARG A 250 57.75 20.38 -37.91
C ARG A 250 58.99 19.52 -38.13
N LYS A 251 58.88 18.38 -38.82
CA LYS A 251 60.00 17.46 -39.10
C LYS A 251 60.59 17.59 -40.52
N TYR A 252 60.18 18.59 -41.30
CA TYR A 252 60.76 18.92 -42.60
C TYR A 252 61.23 20.37 -42.63
#